data_AF-A0A367GTY0-F1
#
_entry.id   AF-A0A367GTY0-F1
#
_cell.length_a   1.000
_cell.length_b   1.000
_cell.length_c   1.000
_cell.angle_alpha   90.00
_cell.angle_beta   90.00
_cell.angle_gamma   90.00
#
_symmetry.space_group_name_H-M   'P 1'
#
loop_
_entity.id
_entity.type
_entity.pdbx_description
1 polymer ?
#
loop_
_entity_poly.entity_id
_entity_poly.type
_entity_poly.pdbx_seq_one_letter_code
_entity_poly.pdbx_strand_id
1 'polypeptide(L)'
;MKALANKLLKENKSASGLRSAWESQVIANNIKQLTAKINQLNKEQHPQKVEEYIEQRLSSLTPAQGQNGFEYLARLSVLNFKEEGLQYELARFSVNYSQINDLYWINDGMVGDHLEIALGKRSPETLEVHCEEKLEFVTEKVWPFILTHPVYASAAPMLEEITKNFAQNSYLTTNILMPILIENIIRSLGAWVWLQQNPAIGWDAAKSHIAKFQSLERLITVADWKEDIPLDFYTAALESKYIPDEKLTWAAQILEDWDAAKIKVREISGQLLATLEDKDTSDETKKQKALALTEEVQKLIAPFDGLDKAPVMVSLKVKLQFLIRRFKDDRNSLLHGHFADLDKKWKCYVNFSALTSIYKLIIELESLYRKNKVS
;
A
#
# COMPACT_ATOMS: atom_id res chain seq x y z
N MET A 1 15.19 -18.05 1.33
CA MET A 1 14.64 -16.87 2.05
C MET A 1 15.70 -16.03 2.77
N LYS A 2 16.39 -16.53 3.79
CA LYS A 2 17.46 -15.77 4.51
C LYS A 2 18.55 -15.20 3.58
N ALA A 3 18.96 -15.97 2.57
CA ALA A 3 19.92 -15.50 1.55
C ALA A 3 19.40 -14.29 0.75
N LEU A 4 18.11 -14.29 0.38
CA LEU A 4 17.47 -13.18 -0.32
C LEU A 4 17.40 -11.92 0.56
N ALA A 5 16.95 -12.07 1.82
CA ALA A 5 16.90 -10.95 2.75
C ALA A 5 18.28 -10.32 3.00
N ASN A 6 19.32 -11.15 3.15
CA ASN A 6 20.71 -10.68 3.28
C ASN A 6 21.22 -9.98 2.01
N LYS A 7 20.85 -10.47 0.82
CA LYS A 7 21.17 -9.82 -0.46
C LYS A 7 20.56 -8.41 -0.52
N LEU A 8 19.25 -8.29 -0.29
CA LEU A 8 18.54 -7.00 -0.31
C LEU A 8 19.07 -6.03 0.76
N LEU A 9 19.44 -6.55 1.94
CA LEU A 9 20.07 -5.75 2.99
C LEU A 9 21.44 -5.20 2.54
N LYS A 10 22.24 -6.03 1.86
CA LYS A 10 23.52 -5.61 1.29
C LYS A 10 23.32 -4.53 0.21
N GLU A 11 22.34 -4.70 -0.67
CA GLU A 11 22.00 -3.70 -1.70
C GLU A 11 21.59 -2.35 -1.10
N ASN A 12 20.70 -2.36 -0.10
CA ASN A 12 20.30 -1.14 0.63
C ASN A 12 21.51 -0.48 1.33
N LYS A 13 22.39 -1.27 1.98
CA LYS A 13 23.63 -0.74 2.59
C LYS A 13 24.56 -0.12 1.56
N SER A 14 24.74 -0.75 0.39
CA SER A 14 25.56 -0.21 -0.70
C SER A 14 24.95 1.05 -1.33
N ALA A 15 23.63 1.19 -1.32
CA ALA A 15 22.93 2.36 -1.84
C ALA A 15 22.97 3.59 -0.93
N SER A 16 23.42 3.44 0.33
CA SER A 16 23.40 4.51 1.34
C SER A 16 24.38 5.67 1.10
N GLY A 17 25.36 5.51 0.21
CA GLY A 17 26.47 6.45 0.06
C GLY A 17 26.30 7.62 -0.92
N LEU A 18 25.24 7.69 -1.73
CA LEU A 18 25.16 8.63 -2.87
C LEU A 18 23.74 9.15 -3.18
N ARG A 19 22.91 9.41 -2.18
CA ARG A 19 21.47 9.66 -2.39
C ARG A 19 20.92 10.85 -1.63
N SER A 20 19.77 11.35 -2.08
CA SER A 20 19.07 12.47 -1.44
C SER A 20 18.67 12.13 0.00
N ALA A 21 18.49 13.13 0.87
CA ALA A 21 18.18 12.92 2.29
C ALA A 21 16.94 12.03 2.54
N TRP A 22 15.94 12.11 1.65
CA TRP A 22 14.74 11.28 1.71
C TRP A 22 15.02 9.83 1.28
N GLU A 23 15.81 9.61 0.23
CA GLU A 23 16.20 8.26 -0.18
C GLU A 23 16.99 7.56 0.93
N SER A 24 17.84 8.31 1.64
CA SER A 24 18.53 7.82 2.83
C SER A 24 17.55 7.40 3.92
N GLN A 25 16.44 8.12 4.11
CA GLN A 25 15.39 7.75 5.07
C GLN A 25 14.66 6.47 4.67
N VAL A 26 14.28 6.32 3.40
CA VAL A 26 13.66 5.08 2.88
C VAL A 26 14.60 3.90 3.03
N ILE A 27 15.88 4.06 2.64
CA ILE A 27 16.91 3.04 2.79
C ILE A 27 17.11 2.67 4.27
N ALA A 28 17.15 3.65 5.18
CA ALA A 28 17.26 3.39 6.61
C ALA A 28 16.06 2.59 7.14
N ASN A 29 14.84 2.91 6.71
CA ASN A 29 13.64 2.15 7.06
C ASN A 29 13.69 0.72 6.50
N ASN A 30 14.06 0.55 5.22
CA ASN A 30 14.25 -0.76 4.61
C ASN A 30 15.28 -1.60 5.37
N ILE A 31 16.43 -1.02 5.76
CA ILE A 31 17.46 -1.69 6.55
C ILE A 31 16.89 -2.15 7.91
N LYS A 32 16.14 -1.28 8.60
CA LYS A 32 15.50 -1.61 9.88
C LYS A 32 14.55 -2.80 9.72
N GLN A 33 13.65 -2.75 8.74
CA GLN A 33 12.65 -3.80 8.47
C GLN A 33 13.30 -5.12 8.05
N LEU A 34 14.27 -5.09 7.13
CA LEU A 34 15.01 -6.27 6.69
C LEU A 34 15.79 -6.93 7.84
N THR A 35 16.39 -6.12 8.72
CA THR A 35 17.10 -6.63 9.90
C THR A 35 16.15 -7.34 10.86
N ALA A 36 14.99 -6.74 11.14
CA ALA A 36 13.95 -7.36 11.96
C ALA A 36 13.48 -8.70 11.36
N LYS A 37 13.21 -8.74 10.05
CA LYS A 37 12.78 -9.96 9.36
C LYS A 37 13.84 -11.06 9.34
N ILE A 38 15.12 -10.72 9.15
CA ILE A 38 16.22 -11.69 9.24
C ILE A 38 16.31 -12.28 10.65
N ASN A 39 16.15 -11.46 11.69
CA ASN A 39 16.14 -11.93 13.07
C ASN A 39 14.95 -12.87 13.35
N GLN A 40 13.77 -12.57 12.81
CA GLN A 40 12.62 -13.47 12.87
C GLN A 40 12.92 -14.81 12.17
N LEU A 41 13.40 -14.79 10.93
CA LEU A 41 13.73 -16.00 10.17
C LEU A 41 14.82 -16.85 10.84
N ASN A 42 15.72 -16.25 11.60
CA ASN A 42 16.71 -16.96 12.39
C ASN A 42 16.09 -17.71 13.59
N LYS A 43 15.02 -17.16 14.18
CA LYS A 43 14.30 -17.80 15.29
C LYS A 43 13.41 -18.96 14.83
N GLU A 44 12.91 -18.90 13.59
CA GLU A 44 11.95 -19.86 13.03
C GLU A 44 12.58 -21.12 12.39
N GLN A 45 13.90 -21.36 12.52
CA GLN A 45 14.61 -22.47 11.86
C GLN A 45 14.33 -23.87 12.44
N HIS A 46 13.08 -24.34 12.38
CA HIS A 46 12.72 -25.77 12.40
C HIS A 46 11.77 -26.11 11.22
N PRO A 47 12.32 -26.31 10.00
CA PRO A 47 11.54 -26.51 8.77
C PRO A 47 10.57 -27.71 8.81
N GLN A 48 10.96 -28.78 9.52
CA GLN A 48 10.19 -30.03 9.61
C GLN A 48 8.81 -29.86 10.26
N LYS A 49 8.65 -28.90 11.19
CA LYS A 49 7.35 -28.65 11.85
C LYS A 49 6.37 -27.86 10.99
N VAL A 50 6.85 -27.21 9.93
CA VAL A 50 6.03 -26.41 9.02
C VAL A 50 5.38 -27.30 7.97
N GLU A 51 6.09 -28.30 7.46
CA GLU A 51 5.58 -29.30 6.50
C GLU A 51 4.54 -30.23 7.15
N GLU A 52 4.82 -30.77 8.34
CA GLU A 52 3.87 -31.61 9.11
C GLU A 52 2.53 -30.88 9.39
N TYR A 53 2.60 -29.57 9.62
CA TYR A 53 1.43 -28.72 9.85
C TYR A 53 0.60 -28.47 8.57
N ILE A 54 1.25 -28.39 7.40
CA ILE A 54 0.57 -28.19 6.11
C ILE A 54 -0.18 -29.47 5.72
N GLU A 55 0.42 -30.64 5.90
CA GLU A 55 -0.21 -31.94 5.63
C GLU A 55 -1.42 -32.22 6.56
N GLN A 56 -1.34 -31.85 7.85
CA GLN A 56 -2.48 -31.93 8.78
C GLN A 56 -3.61 -30.96 8.43
N ARG A 57 -3.31 -29.78 7.86
CA ARG A 57 -4.34 -28.78 7.54
C ARG A 57 -5.06 -29.09 6.23
N LEU A 58 -4.32 -29.56 5.21
CA LEU A 58 -4.90 -29.96 3.92
C LEU A 58 -5.83 -31.18 4.05
N SER A 59 -5.54 -32.09 4.99
CA SER A 59 -6.40 -33.24 5.30
C SER A 59 -7.66 -32.90 6.11
N SER A 60 -7.71 -31.74 6.78
CA SER A 60 -8.84 -31.29 7.60
C SER A 60 -9.90 -30.46 6.86
N LEU A 61 -9.68 -30.13 5.59
CA LEU A 61 -10.55 -29.25 4.81
C LEU A 61 -11.47 -30.04 3.87
N THR A 62 -12.53 -30.65 4.42
CA THR A 62 -13.75 -30.97 3.66
C THR A 62 -14.68 -29.76 3.62
N PRO A 63 -15.43 -29.55 2.52
CA PRO A 63 -16.18 -28.32 2.31
C PRO A 63 -17.54 -28.36 3.03
N ALA A 64 -17.74 -27.48 4.01
CA ALA A 64 -19.08 -27.14 4.47
C ALA A 64 -19.63 -25.98 3.61
N GLN A 65 -20.79 -26.19 3.01
CA GLN A 65 -21.50 -25.20 2.22
C GLN A 65 -22.08 -24.10 3.12
N GLY A 66 -21.87 -22.85 2.72
CA GLY A 66 -22.51 -21.66 3.30
C GLY A 66 -21.60 -20.87 4.23
N GLN A 67 -20.71 -20.03 3.67
CA GLN A 67 -19.90 -19.12 4.47
C GLN A 67 -19.71 -17.75 3.79
N ASN A 68 -19.83 -16.71 4.64
CA ASN A 68 -19.69 -15.30 4.35
C ASN A 68 -18.35 -14.96 3.69
N GLY A 69 -18.32 -13.90 2.87
CA GLY A 69 -17.16 -13.44 2.11
C GLY A 69 -15.86 -13.16 2.90
N PHE A 70 -15.91 -13.22 4.23
CA PHE A 70 -14.77 -13.05 5.12
C PHE A 70 -13.82 -14.26 5.14
N GLU A 71 -14.33 -15.49 5.06
CA GLU A 71 -13.50 -16.70 5.05
C GLU A 71 -12.85 -16.96 3.69
N TYR A 72 -13.44 -16.46 2.59
CA TYR A 72 -12.85 -16.54 1.25
C TYR A 72 -11.62 -15.61 1.11
N LEU A 73 -11.70 -14.39 1.66
CA LEU A 73 -10.57 -13.44 1.70
C LEU A 73 -9.49 -13.87 2.70
N ALA A 74 -9.87 -14.44 3.85
CA ALA A 74 -8.93 -15.06 4.78
C ALA A 74 -8.26 -16.32 4.18
N ARG A 75 -8.97 -17.13 3.38
CA ARG A 75 -8.37 -18.27 2.65
C ARG A 75 -7.44 -17.84 1.54
N LEU A 76 -7.79 -16.82 0.76
CA LEU A 76 -6.91 -16.29 -0.29
C LEU A 76 -5.65 -15.62 0.26
N SER A 77 -5.73 -14.98 1.42
CA SER A 77 -4.57 -14.37 2.09
C SER A 77 -3.69 -15.38 2.85
N VAL A 78 -4.25 -16.49 3.34
CA VAL A 78 -3.49 -17.51 4.09
C VAL A 78 -2.90 -18.61 3.17
N LEU A 79 -3.50 -18.92 2.02
CA LEU A 79 -3.00 -19.96 1.11
C LEU A 79 -2.00 -19.46 0.05
N ASN A 80 -2.00 -18.15 -0.29
CA ASN A 80 -1.06 -17.61 -1.29
C ASN A 80 0.28 -17.08 -0.71
N PHE A 81 0.55 -17.23 0.60
CA PHE A 81 1.55 -16.36 1.26
C PHE A 81 2.75 -17.00 1.98
N LYS A 82 2.97 -18.31 1.99
CA LYS A 82 4.07 -18.85 2.84
C LYS A 82 5.46 -18.93 2.21
N GLU A 83 5.61 -19.21 0.91
CA GLU A 83 6.94 -19.12 0.26
C GLU A 83 7.03 -17.96 -0.74
N GLU A 84 6.03 -17.79 -1.60
CA GLU A 84 5.94 -16.66 -2.54
C GLU A 84 5.58 -15.35 -1.82
N GLY A 85 4.76 -15.42 -0.77
CA GLY A 85 4.35 -14.25 0.01
C GLY A 85 5.48 -13.58 0.79
N LEU A 86 6.38 -14.37 1.38
CA LEU A 86 7.57 -13.85 2.06
C LEU A 86 8.61 -13.35 1.04
N GLN A 87 8.74 -13.98 -0.14
CA GLN A 87 9.59 -13.45 -1.21
C GLN A 87 9.07 -12.10 -1.69
N TYR A 88 7.76 -11.98 -1.90
CA TYR A 88 7.13 -10.74 -2.27
C TYR A 88 7.20 -9.71 -1.14
N GLU A 89 7.06 -10.10 0.13
CA GLU A 89 7.25 -9.22 1.28
C GLU A 89 8.67 -8.65 1.33
N LEU A 90 9.69 -9.49 1.11
CA LEU A 90 11.09 -9.06 1.05
C LEU A 90 11.37 -8.18 -0.18
N ALA A 91 10.84 -8.57 -1.34
CA ALA A 91 11.01 -7.87 -2.61
C ALA A 91 10.56 -6.41 -2.57
N ARG A 92 9.57 -6.07 -1.74
CA ARG A 92 9.11 -4.68 -1.52
C ARG A 92 10.19 -3.76 -0.94
N PHE A 93 11.13 -4.31 -0.16
CA PHE A 93 12.27 -3.56 0.38
C PHE A 93 13.44 -3.46 -0.60
N SER A 94 13.27 -3.96 -1.83
CA SER A 94 14.26 -3.79 -2.89
C SER A 94 14.32 -2.33 -3.34
N VAL A 95 15.54 -1.82 -3.48
CA VAL A 95 15.81 -0.53 -4.12
C VAL A 95 15.15 -0.45 -5.50
N ASN A 96 15.08 -1.55 -6.27
CA ASN A 96 14.62 -1.55 -7.65
C ASN A 96 13.08 -1.52 -7.81
N TYR A 97 12.33 -1.86 -6.77
CA TYR A 97 10.87 -1.93 -6.79
C TYR A 97 10.20 -1.02 -5.75
N SER A 98 10.99 -0.51 -4.81
CA SER A 98 10.53 0.39 -3.77
C SER A 98 10.06 1.72 -4.32
N GLN A 99 9.71 2.60 -3.38
CA GLN A 99 9.48 4.01 -3.58
C GLN A 99 10.55 4.66 -4.47
N ILE A 100 11.80 4.17 -4.44
CA ILE A 100 12.94 4.56 -5.31
C ILE A 100 12.58 4.64 -6.80
N ASN A 101 11.78 3.71 -7.31
CA ASN A 101 11.38 3.68 -8.72
C ASN A 101 9.89 3.98 -8.94
N ASP A 102 9.18 4.50 -7.92
CA ASP A 102 7.74 4.79 -7.96
C ASP A 102 6.85 3.61 -8.39
N LEU A 103 7.31 2.36 -8.16
CA LEU A 103 6.57 1.16 -8.57
C LEU A 103 5.70 0.58 -7.46
N TYR A 104 5.96 0.90 -6.20
CA TYR A 104 5.33 0.24 -5.05
C TYR A 104 3.79 0.34 -5.00
N TRP A 105 3.21 1.36 -5.64
CA TRP A 105 1.77 1.65 -5.66
C TRP A 105 1.09 1.21 -6.97
N ILE A 106 1.88 0.73 -7.94
CA ILE A 106 1.39 0.26 -9.24
C ILE A 106 1.06 -1.22 -9.12
N ASN A 107 -0.17 -1.57 -9.52
CA ASN A 107 -0.70 -2.93 -9.36
C ASN A 107 -0.90 -3.66 -10.71
N ASP A 108 -0.42 -3.09 -11.82
CA ASP A 108 -0.58 -3.68 -13.16
C ASP A 108 0.51 -4.70 -13.46
N GLY A 109 0.21 -5.72 -14.27
CA GLY A 109 1.15 -6.80 -14.59
C GLY A 109 1.07 -7.99 -13.63
N MET A 110 1.87 -9.02 -13.87
CA MET A 110 1.87 -10.22 -13.03
C MET A 110 2.78 -10.04 -11.81
N VAL A 111 2.43 -10.69 -10.70
CA VAL A 111 3.28 -10.72 -9.49
C VAL A 111 4.72 -11.15 -9.80
N GLY A 112 4.89 -12.08 -10.76
CA GLY A 112 6.19 -12.52 -11.24
C GLY A 112 7.04 -11.40 -11.85
N ASP A 113 6.43 -10.51 -12.65
CA ASP A 113 7.15 -9.38 -13.28
C ASP A 113 7.66 -8.40 -12.22
N HIS A 114 6.79 -8.07 -11.26
CA HIS A 114 7.14 -7.22 -10.11
C HIS A 114 8.26 -7.82 -9.27
N LEU A 115 8.22 -9.14 -9.05
CA LEU A 115 9.27 -9.86 -8.34
C LEU A 115 10.60 -9.84 -9.12
N GLU A 116 10.57 -10.05 -10.43
CA GLU A 116 11.79 -9.98 -11.26
C GLU A 116 12.41 -8.58 -11.26
N ILE A 117 11.60 -7.54 -11.33
CA ILE A 117 12.05 -6.14 -11.21
C ILE A 117 12.68 -5.90 -9.84
N ALA A 118 12.00 -6.31 -8.77
CA ALA A 118 12.52 -6.21 -7.41
C ALA A 118 13.85 -6.96 -7.22
N LEU A 119 14.02 -8.10 -7.87
CA LEU A 119 15.26 -8.87 -7.79
C LEU A 119 16.39 -8.31 -8.68
N GLY A 120 16.13 -7.24 -9.44
CA GLY A 120 17.05 -6.64 -10.40
C GLY A 120 17.28 -7.52 -11.63
N LYS A 121 16.40 -8.50 -11.88
CA LYS A 121 16.47 -9.40 -13.04
C LYS A 121 15.83 -8.79 -14.28
N ARG A 122 14.90 -7.85 -14.08
CA ARG A 122 14.18 -7.15 -15.15
C ARG A 122 14.19 -5.64 -14.88
N SER A 123 14.17 -4.85 -15.94
CA SER A 123 14.06 -3.39 -15.85
C SER A 123 12.62 -2.97 -15.56
N PRO A 124 12.37 -1.95 -14.71
CA PRO A 124 11.06 -1.29 -14.59
C PRO A 124 10.40 -0.92 -15.92
N GLU A 125 11.22 -0.61 -16.92
CA GLU A 125 10.77 -0.14 -18.23
C GLU A 125 9.90 -1.19 -18.95
N THR A 126 10.02 -2.48 -18.60
CA THR A 126 9.17 -3.53 -19.20
C THR A 126 7.69 -3.38 -18.87
N LEU A 127 7.32 -2.60 -17.85
CA LEU A 127 5.92 -2.29 -17.54
C LEU A 127 5.29 -1.34 -18.57
N GLU A 128 6.07 -0.75 -19.48
CA GLU A 128 5.54 0.11 -20.55
C GLU A 128 4.56 -0.61 -21.49
N VAL A 129 4.56 -1.94 -21.49
CA VAL A 129 3.57 -2.76 -22.22
C VAL A 129 2.14 -2.46 -21.78
N HIS A 130 1.94 -1.97 -20.55
CA HIS A 130 0.64 -1.57 -20.02
C HIS A 130 0.27 -0.11 -20.32
N CYS A 131 1.15 0.65 -21.00
CA CYS A 131 0.92 2.08 -21.25
C CYS A 131 -0.34 2.34 -22.08
N GLU A 132 -0.60 1.50 -23.08
CA GLU A 132 -1.74 1.67 -23.99
C GLU A 132 -3.07 1.40 -23.28
N GLU A 133 -3.14 0.35 -22.47
CA GLU A 133 -4.29 0.07 -21.60
C GLU A 133 -4.57 1.25 -20.63
N LYS A 134 -3.51 1.86 -20.07
CA LYS A 134 -3.66 3.04 -19.23
C LYS A 134 -4.18 4.25 -19.99
N LEU A 135 -3.68 4.47 -21.20
CA LEU A 135 -4.16 5.55 -22.05
C LEU A 135 -5.63 5.35 -22.43
N GLU A 136 -6.03 4.13 -22.76
CA GLU A 136 -7.41 3.77 -23.05
C GLU A 136 -8.30 4.10 -21.84
N PHE A 137 -7.94 3.65 -20.64
CA PHE A 137 -8.67 4.00 -19.42
C PHE A 137 -8.76 5.52 -19.20
N VAL A 138 -7.66 6.24 -19.42
CA VAL A 138 -7.64 7.71 -19.31
C VAL A 138 -8.59 8.35 -20.32
N THR A 139 -8.60 7.88 -21.56
CA THR A 139 -9.43 8.42 -22.63
C THR A 139 -10.91 8.10 -22.44
N GLU A 140 -11.24 6.89 -21.99
CA GLU A 140 -12.63 6.44 -21.86
C GLU A 140 -13.29 6.81 -20.55
N LYS A 141 -12.52 6.94 -19.46
CA LYS A 141 -13.07 7.15 -18.10
C LYS A 141 -12.66 8.49 -17.53
N VAL A 142 -11.35 8.77 -17.51
CA VAL A 142 -10.83 9.95 -16.81
C VAL A 142 -11.17 11.24 -17.55
N TRP A 143 -10.95 11.28 -18.86
CA TRP A 143 -11.20 12.48 -19.65
C TRP A 143 -12.70 12.86 -19.65
N PRO A 144 -13.66 11.97 -19.96
CA PRO A 144 -15.08 12.33 -19.90
C PRO A 144 -15.52 12.84 -18.53
N PHE A 145 -14.97 12.26 -17.45
CA PHE A 145 -15.18 12.75 -16.09
C PHE A 145 -14.63 14.17 -15.90
N ILE A 146 -13.35 14.40 -16.20
CA ILE A 146 -12.71 15.71 -16.04
C ILE A 146 -13.46 16.78 -16.85
N LEU A 147 -13.82 16.48 -18.10
CA LEU A 147 -14.49 17.39 -19.02
C LEU A 147 -15.84 17.89 -18.48
N THR A 148 -16.60 17.01 -17.84
CA THR A 148 -17.95 17.32 -17.37
C THR A 148 -18.00 17.76 -15.91
N HIS A 149 -16.97 17.47 -15.11
CA HIS A 149 -16.96 17.78 -13.69
C HIS A 149 -16.63 19.26 -13.42
N PRO A 150 -17.47 20.03 -12.71
CA PRO A 150 -17.32 21.48 -12.57
C PRO A 150 -16.04 21.92 -11.85
N VAL A 151 -15.48 21.06 -10.99
CA VAL A 151 -14.22 21.34 -10.29
C VAL A 151 -13.00 21.14 -11.17
N TYR A 152 -13.07 20.22 -12.14
CA TYR A 152 -11.89 19.74 -12.88
C TYR A 152 -11.91 20.12 -14.37
N ALA A 153 -13.02 20.63 -14.90
CA ALA A 153 -13.18 20.95 -16.33
C ALA A 153 -12.07 21.82 -16.93
N SER A 154 -11.47 22.72 -16.16
CA SER A 154 -10.33 23.54 -16.61
C SER A 154 -9.08 22.73 -16.98
N ALA A 155 -8.98 21.49 -16.52
CA ALA A 155 -7.87 20.58 -16.81
C ALA A 155 -8.06 19.81 -18.13
N ALA A 156 -9.27 19.77 -18.69
CA ALA A 156 -9.59 18.96 -19.87
C ALA A 156 -8.78 19.33 -21.13
N PRO A 157 -8.58 20.62 -21.49
CA PRO A 157 -7.81 20.97 -22.69
C PRO A 157 -6.34 20.50 -22.63
N MET A 158 -5.75 20.46 -21.43
CA MET A 158 -4.39 19.97 -21.25
C MET A 158 -4.32 18.44 -21.40
N LEU A 159 -5.33 17.72 -20.91
CA LEU A 159 -5.42 16.27 -21.09
C LEU A 159 -5.61 15.89 -22.57
N GLU A 160 -6.41 16.67 -23.29
CA GLU A 160 -6.55 16.53 -24.76
C GLU A 160 -5.19 16.67 -25.46
N GLU A 161 -4.43 17.72 -25.15
CA GLU A 161 -3.11 17.92 -25.76
C GLU A 161 -2.12 16.80 -25.38
N ILE A 162 -2.17 16.31 -24.13
CA ILE A 162 -1.37 15.17 -23.67
C ILE A 162 -1.65 13.90 -24.48
N THR A 163 -2.92 13.55 -24.66
CA THR A 163 -3.31 12.34 -25.40
C THR A 163 -2.91 12.42 -26.87
N LYS A 164 -3.06 13.60 -27.49
CA LYS A 164 -2.60 13.89 -28.86
C LYS A 164 -1.08 13.75 -29.00
N ASN A 165 -0.30 14.34 -28.09
CA ASN A 165 1.16 14.23 -28.11
C ASN A 165 1.62 12.78 -27.94
N PHE A 166 0.98 12.02 -27.05
CA PHE A 166 1.28 10.61 -26.88
C PHE A 166 1.02 9.81 -28.17
N ALA A 167 -0.13 10.03 -28.84
CA ALA A 167 -0.46 9.39 -30.11
C ALA A 167 0.54 9.71 -31.23
N GLN A 168 1.24 10.84 -31.14
CA GLN A 168 2.30 11.26 -32.05
C GLN A 168 3.70 10.77 -31.63
N ASN A 169 3.81 9.93 -30.59
CA ASN A 169 5.06 9.49 -29.97
C ASN A 169 5.91 10.65 -29.40
N SER A 170 5.29 11.79 -29.08
CA SER A 170 5.92 12.95 -28.45
C SER A 170 5.97 12.75 -26.92
N TYR A 171 6.80 11.80 -26.47
CA TYR A 171 6.86 11.38 -25.07
C TYR A 171 7.45 12.45 -24.17
N LEU A 172 8.49 13.17 -24.62
CA LEU A 172 9.04 14.31 -23.89
C LEU A 172 7.94 15.34 -23.52
N THR A 173 7.18 15.79 -24.51
CA THR A 173 6.09 16.76 -24.30
C THR A 173 5.02 16.21 -23.37
N THR A 174 4.64 14.94 -23.58
CA THR A 174 3.69 14.23 -22.72
C THR A 174 4.14 14.22 -21.26
N ASN A 175 5.40 13.87 -21.00
CA ASN A 175 5.98 13.77 -19.67
C ASN A 175 6.27 15.13 -19.02
N ILE A 176 6.36 16.22 -19.79
CA ILE A 176 6.40 17.59 -19.27
C ILE A 176 5.00 18.04 -18.82
N LEU A 177 3.99 17.82 -19.66
CA LEU A 177 2.64 18.33 -19.40
C LEU A 177 1.92 17.55 -18.29
N MET A 178 2.17 16.24 -18.16
CA MET A 178 1.50 15.39 -17.18
C MET A 178 1.67 15.84 -15.72
N PRO A 179 2.88 16.15 -15.23
CA PRO A 179 3.09 16.78 -13.92
C PRO A 179 2.24 18.03 -13.66
N ILE A 180 2.15 18.91 -14.66
CA ILE A 180 1.39 20.16 -14.57
C ILE A 180 -0.10 19.87 -14.45
N LEU A 181 -0.61 18.94 -15.28
CA LEU A 181 -1.99 18.49 -15.23
C LEU A 181 -2.34 17.90 -13.87
N ILE A 182 -1.50 16.97 -13.37
CA ILE A 182 -1.71 16.30 -12.08
C ILE A 182 -1.69 17.31 -10.94
N GLU A 183 -0.73 18.24 -10.93
CA GLU A 183 -0.69 19.28 -9.89
C GLU A 183 -1.96 20.15 -9.90
N ASN A 184 -2.47 20.53 -11.08
CA ASN A 184 -3.71 21.28 -11.21
C ASN A 184 -4.92 20.51 -10.66
N ILE A 185 -5.05 19.23 -11.01
CA ILE A 185 -6.13 18.36 -10.52
C ILE A 185 -6.05 18.21 -9.00
N ILE A 186 -4.85 17.96 -8.44
CA ILE A 186 -4.69 17.79 -6.99
C ILE A 186 -4.95 19.09 -6.23
N ARG A 187 -4.56 20.25 -6.75
CA ARG A 187 -4.91 21.53 -6.13
C ARG A 187 -6.42 21.75 -6.12
N SER A 188 -7.11 21.39 -7.20
CA SER A 188 -8.56 21.47 -7.28
C SER A 188 -9.25 20.48 -6.32
N LEU A 189 -8.73 19.24 -6.22
CA LEU A 189 -9.18 18.24 -5.25
C LEU A 189 -8.95 18.73 -3.82
N GLY A 190 -7.77 19.26 -3.52
CA GLY A 190 -7.43 19.79 -2.20
C GLY A 190 -8.38 20.92 -1.77
N ALA A 191 -8.73 21.83 -2.69
CA ALA A 191 -9.71 22.88 -2.40
C ALA A 191 -11.11 22.31 -2.13
N TRP A 192 -11.49 21.28 -2.88
CA TRP A 192 -12.77 20.61 -2.71
C TRP A 192 -12.86 19.81 -1.40
N VAL A 193 -11.82 19.05 -1.04
CA VAL A 193 -11.74 18.34 0.26
C VAL A 193 -11.74 19.34 1.41
N TRP A 194 -10.94 20.41 1.31
CA TRP A 194 -10.91 21.46 2.33
C TRP A 194 -12.29 22.10 2.55
N LEU A 195 -13.05 22.33 1.46
CA LEU A 195 -14.42 22.81 1.53
C LEU A 195 -15.36 21.79 2.21
N GLN A 196 -15.23 20.49 1.93
CA GLN A 196 -16.04 19.47 2.64
C GLN A 196 -15.71 19.41 4.13
N GLN A 197 -14.43 19.55 4.48
CA GLN A 197 -13.96 19.57 5.87
C GLN A 197 -14.33 20.86 6.61
N ASN A 198 -14.60 21.96 5.89
CA ASN A 198 -14.90 23.27 6.44
C ASN A 198 -16.12 23.89 5.70
N PRO A 199 -17.34 23.42 5.96
CA PRO A 199 -18.51 23.78 5.14
C PRO A 199 -18.94 25.26 5.26
N ALA A 200 -18.45 25.98 6.28
CA ALA A 200 -18.79 27.38 6.51
C ALA A 200 -18.04 28.37 5.59
N ILE A 201 -17.01 27.91 4.85
CA ILE A 201 -16.24 28.76 3.94
C ILE A 201 -16.70 28.59 2.50
N GLY A 202 -16.52 29.62 1.67
CA GLY A 202 -16.78 29.55 0.24
C GLY A 202 -15.65 28.92 -0.58
N TRP A 203 -15.94 28.55 -1.82
CA TRP A 203 -14.98 27.96 -2.76
C TRP A 203 -13.73 28.83 -2.98
N ASP A 204 -13.89 30.14 -3.09
CA ASP A 204 -12.76 31.06 -3.30
C ASP A 204 -11.83 31.14 -2.10
N ALA A 205 -12.38 31.04 -0.88
CA ALA A 205 -11.58 30.95 0.34
C ALA A 205 -10.81 29.62 0.41
N ALA A 206 -11.43 28.52 0.01
CA ALA A 206 -10.76 27.22 -0.09
C ALA A 206 -9.62 27.26 -1.12
N LYS A 207 -9.85 27.78 -2.33
CA LYS A 207 -8.80 27.98 -3.33
C LYS A 207 -7.66 28.86 -2.82
N SER A 208 -8.00 29.96 -2.13
CA SER A 208 -7.02 30.87 -1.54
C SER A 208 -6.20 30.20 -0.43
N HIS A 209 -6.80 29.29 0.34
CA HIS A 209 -6.06 28.47 1.31
C HIS A 209 -5.05 27.57 0.61
N ILE A 210 -5.48 26.83 -0.42
CA ILE A 210 -4.62 25.90 -1.18
C ILE A 210 -3.50 26.63 -1.94
N ALA A 211 -3.76 27.85 -2.42
CA ALA A 211 -2.77 28.65 -3.14
C ALA A 211 -1.55 29.03 -2.28
N LYS A 212 -1.67 29.02 -0.94
CA LYS A 212 -0.55 29.30 -0.03
C LYS A 212 0.55 28.24 -0.11
N PHE A 213 0.23 27.03 -0.58
CA PHE A 213 1.18 25.95 -0.73
C PHE A 213 1.85 26.05 -2.11
N GLN A 214 3.07 26.60 -2.12
CA GLN A 214 3.85 26.89 -3.35
C GLN A 214 4.23 25.64 -4.17
N SER A 215 4.09 24.43 -3.62
CA SER A 215 4.35 23.18 -4.33
C SER A 215 3.39 22.09 -3.90
N LEU A 216 3.21 21.09 -4.78
CA LEU A 216 2.44 19.88 -4.48
C LEU A 216 2.96 19.15 -3.22
N GLU A 217 4.28 19.03 -3.07
CA GLU A 217 4.90 18.44 -1.87
C GLU A 217 4.47 19.16 -0.59
N ARG A 218 4.54 20.50 -0.55
CA ARG A 218 4.09 21.28 0.61
C ARG A 218 2.59 21.16 0.84
N LEU A 219 1.78 21.12 -0.23
CA LEU A 219 0.34 20.94 -0.12
C LEU A 219 0.00 19.60 0.54
N ILE A 220 0.67 18.52 0.15
CA ILE A 220 0.40 17.19 0.70
C ILE A 220 0.93 17.07 2.13
N THR A 221 2.14 17.59 2.41
CA THR A 221 2.84 17.33 3.68
C THR A 221 2.53 18.32 4.80
N VAL A 222 2.22 19.58 4.47
CA VAL A 222 2.10 20.69 5.44
C VAL A 222 0.66 21.15 5.63
N ALA A 223 -0.24 20.94 4.67
CA ALA A 223 -1.63 21.34 4.86
C ALA A 223 -2.31 20.53 5.96
N ASP A 224 -3.18 21.20 6.72
CA ASP A 224 -3.80 20.68 7.94
C ASP A 224 -5.05 19.86 7.61
N TRP A 225 -4.85 18.74 6.93
CA TRP A 225 -5.92 17.85 6.51
C TRP A 225 -6.54 17.14 7.70
N LYS A 226 -7.88 17.22 7.84
CA LYS A 226 -8.58 16.40 8.85
C LYS A 226 -8.44 14.91 8.55
N GLU A 227 -8.48 14.12 9.61
CA GLU A 227 -8.45 12.66 9.54
C GLU A 227 -9.87 12.10 9.46
N ASP A 228 -10.46 12.20 8.27
CA ASP A 228 -11.87 11.89 8.02
C ASP A 228 -12.08 10.85 6.93
N ILE A 229 -11.00 10.25 6.43
CA ILE A 229 -11.03 9.20 5.41
C ILE A 229 -10.89 7.84 6.10
N PRO A 230 -11.90 6.96 6.06
CA PRO A 230 -11.80 5.64 6.67
C PRO A 230 -10.96 4.70 5.81
N LEU A 231 -10.01 4.00 6.43
CA LEU A 231 -9.38 2.81 5.89
C LEU A 231 -9.80 1.60 6.71
N ASP A 232 -10.07 0.48 6.05
CA ASP A 232 -10.13 -0.79 6.77
C ASP A 232 -8.76 -1.09 7.40
N PHE A 233 -8.80 -1.82 8.51
CA PHE A 233 -7.64 -2.09 9.34
C PHE A 233 -6.50 -2.80 8.57
N TYR A 234 -6.85 -3.73 7.68
CA TYR A 234 -5.84 -4.46 6.89
C TYR A 234 -5.17 -3.55 5.87
N THR A 235 -5.94 -2.74 5.16
CA THR A 235 -5.40 -1.75 4.23
C THR A 235 -4.50 -0.77 4.97
N ALA A 236 -4.93 -0.25 6.13
CA ALA A 236 -4.11 0.66 6.93
C ALA A 236 -2.75 0.04 7.32
N ALA A 237 -2.77 -1.21 7.78
CA ALA A 237 -1.53 -1.92 8.10
C ALA A 237 -0.66 -2.19 6.87
N LEU A 238 -1.24 -2.45 5.70
CA LEU A 238 -0.49 -2.60 4.45
C LEU A 238 0.16 -1.29 4.00
N GLU A 239 -0.55 -0.17 4.12
CA GLU A 239 -0.07 1.16 3.74
C GLU A 239 1.07 1.64 4.66
N SER A 240 1.11 1.22 5.92
CA SER A 240 2.20 1.53 6.87
C SER A 240 3.60 1.22 6.35
N LYS A 241 3.70 0.27 5.41
CA LYS A 241 4.95 -0.18 4.81
C LYS A 241 5.57 0.90 3.93
N TYR A 242 4.76 1.81 3.42
CA TYR A 242 5.15 2.85 2.48
C TYR A 242 4.97 4.24 3.09
N ILE A 243 3.97 4.39 3.95
CA ILE A 243 3.54 5.67 4.46
C ILE A 243 3.96 5.79 5.93
N PRO A 244 4.91 6.68 6.26
CA PRO A 244 5.30 6.95 7.64
C PRO A 244 4.19 7.75 8.31
N ASP A 245 3.22 7.02 8.85
CA ASP A 245 2.09 7.54 9.61
C ASP A 245 1.90 6.69 10.86
N GLU A 246 1.69 7.34 12.00
CA GLU A 246 1.64 6.68 13.31
C GLU A 246 0.46 5.71 13.41
N LYS A 247 -0.69 6.03 12.81
CA LYS A 247 -1.88 5.17 12.87
C LYS A 247 -1.74 3.95 11.98
N LEU A 248 -1.13 4.13 10.81
CA LEU A 248 -0.81 2.99 9.93
C LEU A 248 0.21 2.08 10.62
N THR A 249 1.23 2.65 11.25
CA THR A 249 2.26 1.91 12.00
C THR A 249 1.63 1.14 13.17
N TRP A 250 0.70 1.77 13.90
CA TRP A 250 -0.07 1.11 14.95
C TRP A 250 -0.88 -0.08 14.40
N ALA A 251 -1.58 0.09 13.29
CA ALA A 251 -2.35 -1.00 12.67
C ALA A 251 -1.44 -2.18 12.27
N ALA A 252 -0.26 -1.90 11.74
CA ALA A 252 0.73 -2.94 11.42
C ALA A 252 1.28 -3.65 12.66
N GLN A 253 1.58 -2.92 13.73
CA GLN A 253 2.05 -3.53 14.98
C GLN A 253 1.00 -4.48 15.56
N ILE A 254 -0.27 -4.08 15.53
CA ILE A 254 -1.37 -4.92 16.01
C ILE A 254 -1.53 -6.18 15.14
N LEU A 255 -1.32 -6.11 13.81
CA LEU A 255 -1.28 -7.32 12.97
C LEU A 255 -0.12 -8.25 13.33
N GLU A 256 1.07 -7.69 13.60
CA GLU A 256 2.22 -8.49 14.04
C GLU A 256 1.95 -9.17 15.38
N ASP A 257 1.35 -8.45 16.33
CA ASP A 257 0.96 -8.98 17.63
C ASP A 257 -0.10 -10.09 17.50
N TRP A 258 -1.04 -9.92 16.57
CA TRP A 258 -2.06 -10.93 16.24
C TRP A 258 -1.45 -12.19 15.64
N ASP A 259 -0.47 -12.06 14.76
CA ASP A 259 0.27 -13.21 14.21
C ASP A 259 1.07 -13.94 15.29
N ALA A 260 1.70 -13.20 16.21
CA ALA A 260 2.37 -13.79 17.37
C ALA A 260 1.38 -14.50 18.31
N ALA A 261 0.21 -13.90 18.56
CA ALA A 261 -0.85 -14.50 19.36
C ALA A 261 -1.36 -15.80 18.73
N LYS A 262 -1.57 -15.85 17.41
CA LYS A 262 -1.95 -17.08 16.69
C LYS A 262 -0.96 -18.22 16.90
N ILE A 263 0.33 -17.93 16.90
CA ILE A 263 1.37 -18.95 17.14
C ILE A 263 1.18 -19.54 18.55
N LYS A 264 1.04 -18.69 19.57
CA LYS A 264 0.80 -19.13 20.95
C LYS A 264 -0.51 -19.91 21.11
N VAL A 265 -1.59 -19.45 20.48
CA VAL A 265 -2.88 -20.18 20.51
C VAL A 265 -2.74 -21.57 19.91
N ARG A 266 -1.93 -21.76 18.86
CA ARG A 266 -1.65 -23.10 18.31
C ARG A 266 -0.86 -23.96 19.29
N GLU A 267 0.15 -23.41 19.95
CA GLU A 267 0.92 -24.12 20.97
C GLU A 267 0.01 -24.58 22.12
N ILE A 268 -0.83 -23.68 22.62
CA ILE A 268 -1.82 -23.98 23.66
C ILE A 268 -2.84 -25.04 23.18
N SER A 269 -3.28 -24.96 21.92
CA SER A 269 -4.19 -25.96 21.35
C SER A 269 -3.54 -27.36 21.32
N GLY A 270 -2.24 -27.44 21.02
CA GLY A 270 -1.49 -28.69 21.10
C GLY A 270 -1.37 -29.23 22.52
N GLN A 271 -1.13 -28.36 23.51
CA GLN A 271 -1.11 -28.74 24.92
C GLN A 271 -2.48 -29.22 25.41
N LEU A 272 -3.55 -28.58 24.94
CA LEU A 272 -4.93 -28.97 25.26
C LEU A 272 -5.24 -30.37 24.73
N LEU A 273 -4.89 -30.65 23.47
CA LEU A 273 -5.08 -31.98 22.87
C LEU A 273 -4.31 -33.05 23.67
N ALA A 274 -3.03 -32.81 23.95
CA ALA A 274 -2.21 -33.72 24.74
C ALA A 274 -2.78 -33.96 26.15
N THR A 275 -3.33 -32.92 26.79
CA THR A 275 -3.98 -33.03 28.11
C THR A 275 -5.24 -33.89 28.06
N LEU A 276 -6.01 -33.80 26.98
CA LEU A 276 -7.24 -34.59 26.82
C LEU A 276 -6.95 -36.06 26.49
N GLU A 277 -5.86 -36.33 25.75
CA GLU A 277 -5.44 -37.67 25.34
C GLU A 277 -4.66 -38.45 26.40
N ASP A 278 -4.13 -37.77 27.43
CA ASP A 278 -3.37 -38.39 28.52
C ASP A 278 -4.23 -39.37 29.32
N LYS A 279 -3.95 -40.67 29.24
CA LYS A 279 -4.74 -41.71 29.91
C LYS A 279 -4.44 -41.84 31.40
N ASP A 280 -3.32 -41.29 31.86
CA ASP A 280 -2.81 -41.48 33.23
C ASP A 280 -3.23 -40.33 34.17
N THR A 281 -3.74 -39.23 33.63
CA THR A 281 -4.23 -38.08 34.39
C THR A 281 -5.73 -38.19 34.72
N SER A 282 -6.12 -37.84 35.96
CA SER A 282 -7.53 -37.85 36.38
C SER A 282 -8.39 -36.82 35.62
N ASP A 283 -9.67 -37.15 35.40
CA ASP A 283 -10.59 -36.29 34.65
C ASP A 283 -10.77 -34.89 35.25
N GLU A 284 -10.76 -34.77 36.58
CA GLU A 284 -10.86 -33.47 37.27
C GLU A 284 -9.60 -32.62 37.03
N THR A 285 -8.42 -33.24 37.02
CA THR A 285 -7.15 -32.56 36.71
C THR A 285 -7.10 -32.12 35.24
N LYS A 286 -7.60 -32.95 34.32
CA LYS A 286 -7.71 -32.59 32.90
C LYS A 286 -8.63 -31.39 32.69
N LYS A 287 -9.78 -31.39 33.36
CA LYS A 287 -10.76 -30.30 33.30
C LYS A 287 -10.15 -28.97 33.79
N GLN A 288 -9.44 -28.99 34.91
CA GLN A 288 -8.78 -27.78 35.45
C GLN A 288 -7.70 -27.24 34.51
N LYS A 289 -6.84 -28.12 33.96
CA LYS A 289 -5.82 -27.73 32.97
C LYS A 289 -6.45 -27.18 31.69
N ALA A 290 -7.50 -27.82 31.17
CA ALA A 290 -8.21 -27.38 29.99
C ALA A 290 -8.85 -25.98 30.18
N LEU A 291 -9.43 -25.73 31.36
CA LEU A 291 -10.01 -24.42 31.68
C LEU A 291 -8.93 -23.33 31.69
N ALA A 292 -7.80 -23.56 32.35
CA ALA A 292 -6.68 -22.61 32.41
C ALA A 292 -6.12 -22.28 31.01
N LEU A 293 -5.94 -23.29 30.16
CA LEU A 293 -5.48 -23.10 28.78
C LEU A 293 -6.52 -22.32 27.94
N THR A 294 -7.80 -22.54 28.16
CA THR A 294 -8.88 -21.80 27.47
C THR A 294 -8.91 -20.33 27.89
N GLU A 295 -8.75 -20.05 29.19
CA GLU A 295 -8.63 -18.67 29.69
C GLU A 295 -7.39 -17.96 29.14
N GLU A 296 -6.27 -18.67 28.98
CA GLU A 296 -5.06 -18.12 28.36
C GLU A 296 -5.30 -17.74 26.90
N VAL A 297 -5.99 -18.60 26.13
CA VAL A 297 -6.40 -18.28 24.75
C VAL A 297 -7.33 -17.06 24.71
N GLN A 298 -8.30 -16.96 25.61
CA GLN A 298 -9.18 -15.79 25.67
C GLN A 298 -8.41 -14.50 25.95
N LYS A 299 -7.46 -14.52 26.91
CA LYS A 299 -6.59 -13.37 27.19
C LYS A 299 -5.72 -12.98 26.00
N LEU A 300 -5.26 -13.96 25.22
CA LEU A 300 -4.48 -13.71 24.00
C LEU A 300 -5.32 -13.11 22.87
N ILE A 301 -6.60 -13.45 22.75
CA ILE A 301 -7.46 -13.00 21.65
C ILE A 301 -8.20 -11.69 21.98
N ALA A 302 -8.49 -11.43 23.26
CA ALA A 302 -9.26 -10.27 23.71
C ALA A 302 -8.80 -8.90 23.16
N PRO A 303 -7.49 -8.59 23.04
CA PRO A 303 -7.03 -7.31 22.50
C PRO A 303 -7.40 -7.06 21.02
N PHE A 304 -7.80 -8.12 20.31
CA PHE A 304 -8.03 -8.09 18.87
C PHE A 304 -9.52 -8.17 18.49
N ASP A 305 -10.40 -8.34 19.48
CA ASP A 305 -11.85 -8.39 19.23
C ASP A 305 -12.36 -7.03 18.74
N GLY A 306 -13.03 -7.03 17.59
CA GLY A 306 -13.63 -5.84 16.99
C GLY A 306 -12.67 -4.90 16.26
N LEU A 307 -11.41 -5.29 16.01
CA LEU A 307 -10.49 -4.51 15.18
C LEU A 307 -10.98 -4.30 13.75
N ASP A 308 -11.84 -5.20 13.25
CA ASP A 308 -12.51 -5.11 11.96
C ASP A 308 -13.73 -4.17 11.98
N LYS A 309 -14.22 -3.78 13.16
CA LYS A 309 -15.43 -2.97 13.32
C LYS A 309 -15.19 -1.46 13.29
N ALA A 310 -13.97 -1.01 13.59
CA ALA A 310 -13.62 0.40 13.61
C ALA A 310 -12.59 0.73 12.51
N PRO A 311 -12.90 1.62 11.55
CA PRO A 311 -11.94 2.00 10.53
C PRO A 311 -10.79 2.83 11.13
N VAL A 312 -9.62 2.71 10.54
CA VAL A 312 -8.49 3.60 10.80
C VAL A 312 -8.71 4.90 10.03
N MET A 313 -8.94 5.99 10.75
CA MET A 313 -9.19 7.30 10.15
C MET A 313 -7.87 7.96 9.75
N VAL A 314 -7.70 8.23 8.46
CA VAL A 314 -6.52 8.89 7.88
C VAL A 314 -6.90 10.20 7.22
N SER A 315 -5.89 11.01 6.91
CA SER A 315 -6.06 12.27 6.19
C SER A 315 -5.75 12.12 4.69
N LEU A 316 -6.10 13.14 3.91
CA LEU A 316 -5.81 13.20 2.47
C LEU A 316 -4.31 13.05 2.17
N LYS A 317 -3.44 13.48 3.09
CA LYS A 317 -1.98 13.34 3.01
C LYS A 317 -1.56 11.89 2.76
N VAL A 318 -2.17 10.94 3.48
CA VAL A 318 -1.88 9.51 3.34
C VAL A 318 -2.22 9.04 1.92
N LYS A 319 -3.42 9.37 1.44
CA LYS A 319 -3.90 8.96 0.11
C LYS A 319 -3.10 9.55 -1.06
N LEU A 320 -2.46 10.71 -0.87
CA LEU A 320 -1.69 11.40 -1.92
C LEU A 320 -0.18 11.18 -1.83
N GLN A 321 0.31 10.43 -0.84
CA GLN A 321 1.74 10.35 -0.59
C GLN A 321 2.53 9.77 -1.77
N PHE A 322 1.91 8.87 -2.55
CA PHE A 322 2.53 8.28 -3.75
C PHE A 322 2.91 9.31 -4.82
N LEU A 323 2.35 10.53 -4.77
CA LEU A 323 2.66 11.62 -5.71
C LEU A 323 3.89 12.44 -5.30
N ILE A 324 4.22 12.49 -4.00
CA ILE A 324 5.20 13.47 -3.49
C ILE A 324 6.56 13.32 -4.16
N ARG A 325 7.06 12.08 -4.25
CA ARG A 325 8.42 11.81 -4.69
C ARG A 325 8.58 12.00 -6.19
N ARG A 326 7.70 11.38 -6.96
CA ARG A 326 7.74 11.45 -8.41
C ARG A 326 7.73 12.88 -8.95
N PHE A 327 6.74 13.67 -8.54
CA PHE A 327 6.56 15.00 -9.11
C PHE A 327 7.65 15.97 -8.65
N LYS A 328 8.35 15.67 -7.55
CA LYS A 328 9.55 16.41 -7.14
C LYS A 328 10.72 16.14 -8.09
N ASP A 329 11.00 14.87 -8.39
CA ASP A 329 12.13 14.49 -9.25
C ASP A 329 11.90 14.91 -10.71
N ASP A 330 10.69 14.68 -11.24
CA ASP A 330 10.30 15.13 -12.58
C ASP A 330 10.38 16.67 -12.67
N ARG A 331 9.84 17.41 -11.69
CA ARG A 331 9.93 18.89 -11.67
C ARG A 331 11.37 19.38 -11.57
N ASN A 332 12.21 18.79 -10.71
CA ASN A 332 13.60 19.20 -10.59
C ASN A 332 14.35 18.95 -11.91
N SER A 333 14.11 17.81 -12.56
CA SER A 333 14.67 17.50 -13.87
C SER A 333 14.26 18.53 -14.92
N LEU A 334 12.98 18.93 -14.93
CA LEU A 334 12.47 20.00 -15.81
C LEU A 334 13.13 21.36 -15.54
N LEU A 335 13.22 21.77 -14.27
CA LEU A 335 13.78 23.08 -13.88
C LEU A 335 15.28 23.18 -14.18
N HIS A 336 16.00 22.06 -14.14
CA HIS A 336 17.44 22.00 -14.39
C HIS A 336 17.80 21.58 -15.82
N GLY A 337 16.82 21.37 -16.71
CA GLY A 337 17.04 21.03 -18.10
C GLY A 337 17.54 19.61 -18.35
N HIS A 338 17.30 18.69 -17.41
CA HIS A 338 17.70 17.29 -17.52
C HIS A 338 16.57 16.46 -18.16
N PHE A 339 16.51 16.46 -19.49
CA PHE A 339 15.41 15.84 -20.25
C PHE A 339 15.65 14.39 -20.70
N ALA A 340 16.84 13.83 -20.49
CA ALA A 340 17.24 12.54 -21.05
C ALA A 340 16.30 11.37 -20.65
N ASP A 341 15.77 11.40 -19.43
CA ASP A 341 14.83 10.38 -18.95
C ASP A 341 13.36 10.68 -19.26
N LEU A 342 13.05 11.92 -19.68
CA LEU A 342 11.67 12.35 -19.94
C LEU A 342 11.14 11.94 -21.31
N ASP A 343 12.00 11.54 -22.25
CA ASP A 343 11.57 11.09 -23.58
C ASP A 343 11.22 9.58 -23.64
N LYS A 344 11.07 8.94 -22.50
CA LYS A 344 10.82 7.49 -22.40
C LYS A 344 9.33 7.17 -22.28
N LYS A 345 8.83 6.20 -23.08
CA LYS A 345 7.42 5.74 -23.05
C LYS A 345 7.01 5.20 -21.68
N TRP A 346 7.88 4.46 -20.98
CA TRP A 346 7.57 3.97 -19.64
C TRP A 346 7.27 5.08 -18.62
N LYS A 347 7.81 6.29 -18.77
CA LYS A 347 7.45 7.43 -17.91
C LYS A 347 6.01 7.88 -18.15
N CYS A 348 5.54 7.83 -19.40
CA CYS A 348 4.14 8.07 -19.73
C CYS A 348 3.24 7.04 -19.02
N TYR A 349 3.63 5.76 -19.03
CA TYR A 349 2.89 4.70 -18.33
C TYR A 349 2.70 5.01 -16.84
N VAL A 350 3.77 5.34 -16.14
CA VAL A 350 3.67 5.68 -14.71
C VAL A 350 2.77 6.93 -14.57
N ASN A 351 2.84 7.91 -15.50
CA ASN A 351 2.07 9.17 -15.42
C ASN A 351 0.57 8.93 -15.59
N PHE A 352 0.18 8.12 -16.57
CA PHE A 352 -1.21 7.71 -16.75
C PHE A 352 -1.71 6.84 -15.59
N SER A 353 -0.84 6.00 -15.02
CA SER A 353 -1.16 5.25 -13.80
C SER A 353 -1.46 6.17 -12.64
N ALA A 354 -0.70 7.25 -12.47
CA ALA A 354 -0.90 8.21 -11.40
C ALA A 354 -2.23 8.96 -11.58
N LEU A 355 -2.51 9.41 -12.81
CA LEU A 355 -3.78 10.04 -13.16
C LEU A 355 -4.98 9.10 -12.90
N THR A 356 -4.84 7.81 -13.22
CA THR A 356 -5.85 6.79 -12.93
C THR A 356 -6.10 6.63 -11.44
N SER A 357 -5.04 6.58 -10.63
CA SER A 357 -5.15 6.50 -9.17
C SER A 357 -5.82 7.74 -8.57
N ILE A 358 -5.48 8.94 -9.08
CA ILE A 358 -6.11 10.21 -8.68
C ILE A 358 -7.60 10.20 -9.01
N TYR A 359 -7.97 9.78 -10.21
CA TYR A 359 -9.38 9.66 -10.60
C TYR A 359 -10.15 8.74 -9.64
N LYS A 360 -9.61 7.55 -9.34
CA LYS A 360 -10.23 6.61 -8.38
C LYS A 360 -10.39 7.23 -6.99
N LEU A 361 -9.38 7.95 -6.51
CA LEU A 361 -9.43 8.67 -5.24
C LEU A 361 -10.51 9.76 -5.23
N ILE A 362 -10.65 10.54 -6.31
CA ILE A 362 -11.70 11.56 -6.42
C ILE A 362 -13.08 10.90 -6.27
N ILE A 363 -13.34 9.81 -6.98
CA ILE A 363 -14.61 9.08 -6.91
C ILE A 363 -14.85 8.50 -5.50
N GLU A 364 -13.82 7.95 -4.86
CA GLU A 364 -13.87 7.45 -3.48
C GLU A 364 -14.30 8.56 -2.51
N LEU A 365 -13.65 9.72 -2.58
CA LEU A 365 -13.92 10.85 -1.70
C LEU A 365 -15.29 11.48 -1.98
N GLU A 366 -15.70 11.61 -3.23
CA GLU A 366 -17.05 12.07 -3.56
C GLU A 366 -18.13 11.16 -2.98
N SER A 367 -17.93 9.85 -3.06
CA SER A 367 -18.84 8.88 -2.44
C SER A 367 -18.88 9.04 -0.92
N LEU A 368 -17.72 9.20 -0.28
CA LEU A 368 -17.60 9.38 1.17
C LEU A 368 -18.32 10.66 1.64
N TYR A 369 -18.00 11.81 1.07
CA TYR A 369 -18.56 13.09 1.52
C TYR A 369 -20.02 13.29 1.13
N ARG A 370 -20.53 12.60 0.10
CA ARG A 370 -21.97 12.57 -0.18
C ARG A 370 -22.75 11.80 0.89
N LYS A 371 -22.25 10.64 1.34
CA LYS A 371 -22.90 9.83 2.39
C LYS A 371 -23.01 10.61 3.71
N ASN A 372 -21.95 11.32 4.09
CA ASN A 372 -21.90 12.08 5.34
C ASN A 372 -22.81 13.33 5.38
N LYS A 373 -23.39 13.75 4.24
CA LYS A 373 -24.38 14.84 4.19
C LYS A 373 -25.82 14.36 4.40
N VAL A 374 -26.06 13.05 4.32
CA VAL A 374 -27.39 12.44 4.40
C VAL A 374 -27.63 11.84 5.79
N SER A 375 -26.58 11.59 6.56
CA SER A 375 -26.58 11.27 8.00
C SER A 375 -26.57 12.52 8.86
#